data_AF-A0A377KMP1-F1
#
_entry.id   AF-A0A377KMP1-F1
#
_cell.length_a   1.000
_cell.length_b   1.000
_cell.length_c   1.000
_cell.angle_alpha   90.00
_cell.angle_beta   90.00
_cell.angle_gamma   90.00
#
_symmetry.space_group_name_H-M   'P 1'
#
loop_
_entity.id
_entity.type
_entity.pdbx_description
1 polymer ?
#
loop_
_entity_poly.entity_id
_entity_poly.type
_entity_poly.pdbx_seq_one_letter_code
_entity_poly.pdbx_strand_id
1 'polypeptide(L)'
;MLLTCEELNLMTEYLNSNNKITIQDNGSTEEFNYDNPVLIVIDPILSQCRRYNVIKKNNLDYFRDNYSDSINTLQQIVDIYEQEGYEGLIPIIKYSAEIRITTIYQTCKAFINYRNTHGFKNDLETMKDWAIHAEQGDSINSVKGIGIATFQYLQMLLGVDTVKPDVHIINFFEEQIGKRFNKNKTILAFTELANHMGVKLVDLDYAIWLYKSQYGKTYNNVSKLKLLINDLNQRELKEVKKYIDSKLETI
;
A
#
# COMPACT_ATOMS: atom_id res chain seq x y z
N MET A 1 -23.01 3.37 -4.97
CA MET A 1 -22.98 2.85 -3.61
C MET A 1 -22.73 1.35 -3.67
N LEU A 2 -21.52 0.93 -3.31
CA LEU A 2 -21.11 -0.47 -3.15
C LEU A 2 -21.47 -1.01 -1.76
N LEU A 3 -21.53 -0.14 -0.75
CA LEU A 3 -21.85 -0.45 0.63
C LEU A 3 -23.29 -0.05 0.96
N THR A 4 -23.94 -0.80 1.84
CA THR A 4 -25.24 -0.38 2.40
C THR A 4 -25.05 0.60 3.57
N CYS A 5 -26.09 1.37 3.92
CA CYS A 5 -26.04 2.23 5.12
C CYS A 5 -25.77 1.43 6.41
N GLU A 6 -26.29 0.21 6.49
CA GLU A 6 -26.05 -0.69 7.63
C GLU A 6 -24.57 -1.09 7.72
N GLU A 7 -23.94 -1.45 6.59
CA GLU A 7 -22.52 -1.80 6.53
C GLU A 7 -21.62 -0.61 6.88
N LEU A 8 -21.96 0.59 6.38
CA LEU A 8 -21.25 1.82 6.71
C LEU A 8 -21.32 2.14 8.20
N ASN A 9 -22.50 2.01 8.81
CA ASN A 9 -22.69 2.25 10.24
C ASN A 9 -21.93 1.23 11.10
N LEU A 10 -21.97 -0.06 10.73
CA LEU A 10 -21.24 -1.11 11.43
C LEU A 10 -19.73 -0.84 11.45
N MET A 11 -19.14 -0.52 10.29
CA MET A 11 -17.71 -0.21 10.19
C MET A 11 -17.34 1.07 10.94
N THR A 12 -18.20 2.09 10.88
CA THR A 12 -17.99 3.36 11.60
C THR A 12 -18.02 3.15 13.12
N GLU A 13 -18.98 2.37 13.62
CA GLU A 13 -19.07 2.02 15.05
C GLU A 13 -17.83 1.24 15.50
N TYR A 14 -17.37 0.27 14.71
CA TYR A 14 -16.14 -0.46 14.99
C TYR A 14 -14.92 0.46 15.07
N LEU A 15 -14.75 1.34 14.09
CA LEU A 15 -13.61 2.28 14.03
C LEU A 15 -13.63 3.28 15.19
N ASN A 16 -14.81 3.78 15.59
CA ASN A 16 -14.95 4.75 16.67
C ASN A 16 -14.86 4.13 18.07
N SER A 17 -15.30 2.88 18.24
CA SER A 17 -15.28 2.19 19.54
C SER A 17 -13.95 1.49 19.84
N ASN A 18 -13.14 1.21 18.82
CA ASN A 18 -11.84 0.55 18.98
C ASN A 18 -10.75 1.55 19.38
N ASN A 19 -10.44 1.59 20.68
CA ASN A 19 -9.41 2.48 21.26
C ASN A 19 -7.97 2.28 20.74
N LYS A 20 -7.71 1.26 19.92
CA LYS A 20 -6.42 1.04 19.25
C LYS A 20 -6.34 1.67 17.86
N ILE A 21 -7.44 2.19 17.35
CA ILE A 21 -7.52 2.89 16.08
C ILE A 21 -7.64 4.37 16.38
N THR A 22 -6.76 5.18 15.79
CA THR A 22 -6.81 6.64 15.92
C THR A 22 -6.73 7.24 14.55
N ILE A 23 -7.82 7.88 14.13
CA ILE A 23 -7.90 8.63 12.88
C ILE A 23 -7.57 10.08 13.25
N GLN A 24 -6.47 10.58 12.72
CA GLN A 24 -5.95 11.92 12.95
C GLN A 24 -5.39 12.46 11.64
N ASP A 25 -5.23 13.77 11.52
CA ASP A 25 -4.64 14.39 10.32
C ASP A 25 -3.16 13.98 10.22
N ASN A 26 -2.87 13.05 9.31
CA ASN A 26 -1.53 12.50 9.09
C ASN A 26 -0.83 13.17 7.89
N GLY A 27 -1.45 14.21 7.30
CA GLY A 27 -0.89 14.98 6.19
C GLY A 27 0.47 15.63 6.46
N SER A 28 0.98 15.57 7.70
CA SER A 28 2.29 16.07 8.12
C SER A 28 3.23 14.99 8.68
N THR A 29 2.90 13.69 8.56
CA THR A 29 3.84 12.64 8.99
C THR A 29 5.04 12.57 8.05
N GLU A 30 6.22 12.23 8.58
CA GLU A 30 7.46 12.08 7.78
C GLU A 30 7.28 11.12 6.58
N GLU A 31 6.35 10.17 6.68
CA GLU A 31 6.06 9.19 5.61
C GLU A 31 5.50 9.84 4.33
N PHE A 32 4.81 10.99 4.42
CA PHE A 32 4.19 11.67 3.28
C PHE A 32 4.90 12.98 2.87
N ASN A 33 6.05 13.30 3.47
CA ASN A 33 6.73 14.59 3.27
C ASN A 33 8.16 14.42 2.73
N TYR A 34 8.33 13.59 1.71
CA TYR A 34 9.61 13.46 1.02
C TYR A 34 9.92 14.72 0.20
N ASP A 35 11.12 15.28 0.41
CA ASP A 35 11.73 16.31 -0.41
C ASP A 35 12.68 15.73 -1.48
N ASN A 36 13.11 14.48 -1.34
CA ASN A 36 13.89 13.78 -2.34
C ASN A 36 12.97 12.99 -3.31
N PRO A 37 12.92 13.33 -4.60
CA PRO A 37 12.10 12.63 -5.60
C PRO A 37 12.46 11.14 -5.75
N VAL A 38 13.72 10.77 -5.48
CA VAL A 38 14.17 9.38 -5.53
C VAL A 38 13.51 8.55 -4.44
N LEU A 39 13.34 9.11 -3.23
CA LEU A 39 12.64 8.42 -2.13
C LEU A 39 11.16 8.16 -2.47
N ILE A 40 10.51 9.11 -3.17
CA ILE A 40 9.11 8.96 -3.62
C ILE A 40 8.97 7.79 -4.61
N VAL A 41 10.00 7.49 -5.41
CA VAL A 41 10.00 6.32 -6.32
C VAL A 41 10.34 5.03 -5.57
N ILE A 42 11.40 5.05 -4.75
CA ILE A 42 11.91 3.84 -4.07
C ILE A 42 10.87 3.30 -3.08
N ASP A 43 10.24 4.17 -2.28
CA ASP A 43 9.36 3.76 -1.19
C ASP A 43 8.22 2.86 -1.70
N PRO A 44 7.35 3.27 -2.63
CA PRO A 44 6.22 2.46 -3.04
C PRO A 44 6.63 1.14 -3.70
N ILE A 45 7.74 1.14 -4.44
CA ILE A 45 8.23 -0.05 -5.14
C ILE A 45 8.77 -1.08 -4.13
N LEU A 46 9.52 -0.65 -3.12
CA LEU A 46 10.01 -1.53 -2.06
C LEU A 46 8.90 -1.91 -1.06
N SER A 47 7.83 -1.13 -0.95
CA SER A 47 6.66 -1.45 -0.12
C SER A 47 5.92 -2.73 -0.56
N GLN A 48 6.19 -3.23 -1.77
CA GLN A 48 5.65 -4.49 -2.27
C GLN A 48 6.24 -5.72 -1.55
N CYS A 49 7.25 -5.55 -0.69
CA CYS A 49 7.91 -6.63 0.05
C CYS A 49 7.18 -7.01 1.35
N ARG A 50 7.17 -8.32 1.68
CA ARG A 50 6.38 -8.93 2.78
C ARG A 50 6.80 -8.59 4.22
N ARG A 51 7.60 -7.55 4.46
CA ARG A 51 8.00 -7.11 5.82
C ARG A 51 8.22 -5.61 5.84
N TYR A 52 7.11 -4.86 5.81
CA TYR A 52 7.10 -3.40 5.79
C TYR A 52 8.04 -2.80 6.85
N ASN A 53 7.92 -3.18 8.12
CA ASN A 53 8.65 -2.52 9.23
C ASN A 53 10.15 -2.88 9.28
N VAL A 54 10.49 -4.07 8.79
CA VAL A 54 11.81 -4.71 8.68
C VAL A 54 12.79 -4.00 7.74
N ILE A 55 12.52 -4.27 6.47
CA ILE A 55 13.51 -4.21 5.40
C ILE A 55 13.36 -2.88 4.65
N LYS A 56 12.13 -2.41 4.45
CA LYS A 56 11.86 -1.12 3.80
C LYS A 56 12.47 0.02 4.62
N LYS A 57 12.13 0.13 5.90
CA LYS A 57 12.63 1.22 6.76
C LYS A 57 14.17 1.25 6.77
N ASN A 58 14.81 0.09 6.94
CA ASN A 58 16.27 -0.01 6.89
C ASN A 58 16.88 0.40 5.54
N ASN A 59 16.19 0.18 4.43
CA ASN A 59 16.69 0.56 3.11
C ASN A 59 16.47 2.05 2.82
N LEU A 60 15.31 2.60 3.19
CA LEU A 60 15.02 4.02 3.03
C LEU A 60 15.87 4.88 3.95
N ASP A 61 16.01 4.49 5.21
CA ASP A 61 16.89 5.17 6.17
C ASP A 61 18.34 5.10 5.69
N TYR A 62 18.78 3.92 5.20
CA TYR A 62 20.11 3.80 4.60
C TYR A 62 20.32 4.72 3.39
N PHE A 63 19.37 4.79 2.46
CA PHE A 63 19.46 5.73 1.33
C PHE A 63 19.47 7.18 1.82
N ARG A 64 18.61 7.53 2.78
CA ARG A 64 18.52 8.87 3.36
C ARG A 64 19.87 9.30 3.96
N ASP A 65 20.43 8.44 4.80
CA ASP A 65 21.63 8.75 5.59
C ASP A 65 22.92 8.75 4.77
N ASN A 66 22.97 8.01 3.65
CA ASN A 66 24.21 7.80 2.90
C ASN A 66 24.21 8.43 1.50
N TYR A 67 23.04 8.67 0.91
CA TYR A 67 22.94 9.03 -0.51
C TYR A 67 22.01 10.21 -0.81
N SER A 68 21.11 10.65 0.10
CA SER A 68 20.15 11.71 -0.26
C SER A 68 20.78 13.05 -0.62
N ASP A 69 21.94 13.39 -0.05
CA ASP A 69 22.63 14.63 -0.40
C ASP A 69 23.28 14.57 -1.80
N SER A 70 23.73 13.38 -2.22
CA SER A 70 24.46 13.18 -3.48
C SER A 70 23.58 12.66 -4.61
N ILE A 71 22.47 11.99 -4.31
CA ILE A 71 21.50 11.39 -5.23
C ILE A 71 20.12 11.91 -4.86
N ASN A 72 19.74 13.04 -5.46
CA ASN A 72 18.48 13.76 -5.20
C ASN A 72 17.71 14.13 -6.47
N THR A 73 18.10 13.56 -7.61
CA THR A 73 17.36 13.72 -8.87
C THR A 73 17.07 12.36 -9.49
N LEU A 74 15.97 12.28 -10.23
CA LEU A 74 15.60 11.07 -10.97
C LEU A 74 16.64 10.75 -12.06
N GLN A 75 17.29 11.78 -12.63
CA GLN A 75 18.29 11.63 -13.68
C GLN A 75 19.51 10.86 -13.19
N GLN A 76 19.97 11.10 -11.96
CA GLN A 76 21.11 10.38 -11.40
C GLN A 76 20.86 8.87 -11.30
N ILE A 77 19.65 8.45 -10.94
CA ILE A 77 19.26 7.03 -10.95
C ILE A 77 19.29 6.45 -12.36
N VAL A 78 18.83 7.21 -13.35
CA VAL A 78 18.87 6.80 -14.76
C VAL A 78 20.31 6.66 -15.26
N ASP A 79 21.17 7.64 -14.98
CA ASP A 79 22.56 7.66 -15.42
C ASP A 79 23.35 6.48 -14.85
N ILE A 80 23.20 6.20 -13.54
CA ILE A 80 23.85 5.05 -12.90
C ILE A 80 23.40 3.74 -13.53
N TYR A 81 22.10 3.57 -13.76
CA TYR A 81 21.58 2.36 -14.38
C TYR A 81 22.06 2.19 -15.84
N GLU A 82 22.12 3.28 -16.61
CA GLU A 82 22.56 3.23 -18.01
C GLU A 82 24.07 2.98 -18.14
N GLN A 83 24.87 3.38 -17.15
CA GLN A 83 26.30 3.13 -17.11
C GLN A 83 26.66 1.73 -16.55
N GLU A 84 26.02 1.32 -15.45
CA GLU A 84 26.44 0.17 -14.64
C GLU A 84 25.41 -0.97 -14.61
N GLY A 85 24.27 -0.81 -15.27
CA GLY A 85 23.16 -1.75 -15.18
C GLY A 85 22.45 -1.70 -13.83
N TYR A 86 21.68 -2.75 -13.52
CA TYR A 86 20.97 -2.81 -12.24
C TYR A 86 21.94 -2.99 -11.06
N GLU A 87 23.11 -3.56 -11.30
CA GLU A 87 24.16 -3.81 -10.30
C GLU A 87 24.66 -2.51 -9.64
N GLY A 88 24.79 -1.42 -10.40
CA GLY A 88 25.21 -0.11 -9.87
C GLY A 88 24.24 0.47 -8.84
N LEU A 89 22.95 0.15 -8.94
CA LEU A 89 21.92 0.62 -7.99
C LEU A 89 21.76 -0.28 -6.76
N ILE A 90 22.26 -1.52 -6.77
CA ILE A 90 22.17 -2.45 -5.63
C ILE A 90 22.79 -1.86 -4.36
N PRO A 91 24.04 -1.32 -4.35
CA PRO A 91 24.63 -0.78 -3.14
C PRO A 91 23.93 0.48 -2.65
N ILE A 92 23.33 1.27 -3.55
CA ILE A 92 22.63 2.53 -3.22
C ILE A 92 21.27 2.26 -2.58
N ILE A 93 20.48 1.37 -3.20
CA ILE A 93 19.11 1.05 -2.78
C ILE A 93 19.11 -0.02 -1.68
N LYS A 94 20.24 -0.71 -1.50
CA LYS A 94 20.43 -1.85 -0.60
C LYS A 94 19.42 -2.96 -0.87
N TYR A 95 19.20 -3.26 -2.15
CA TYR A 95 18.22 -4.24 -2.59
C TYR A 95 18.71 -4.96 -3.84
N SER A 96 18.70 -6.30 -3.84
CA SER A 96 19.38 -7.10 -4.87
C SER A 96 18.47 -7.65 -5.96
N ALA A 97 17.15 -7.59 -5.82
CA ALA A 97 16.28 -8.17 -6.85
C ALA A 97 16.22 -7.26 -8.08
N GLU A 98 16.86 -7.69 -9.16
CA GLU A 98 16.93 -7.02 -10.46
C GLU A 98 15.58 -6.43 -10.88
N ILE A 99 14.51 -7.23 -10.87
CA ILE A 99 13.18 -6.77 -11.28
C ILE A 99 12.71 -5.51 -10.56
N ARG A 100 13.08 -5.31 -9.28
CA ARG A 100 12.69 -4.10 -8.52
C ARG A 100 13.56 -2.92 -8.89
N ILE A 101 14.86 -3.14 -9.04
CA ILE A 101 15.80 -2.11 -9.46
C ILE A 101 15.46 -1.62 -10.86
N THR A 102 15.14 -2.53 -11.79
CA THR A 102 14.64 -2.18 -13.12
C THR A 102 13.31 -1.43 -13.04
N THR A 103 12.36 -1.82 -12.16
CA THR A 103 11.13 -1.03 -11.97
C THR A 103 11.42 0.39 -11.49
N ILE A 104 12.36 0.59 -10.56
CA ILE A 104 12.78 1.92 -10.06
C ILE A 104 13.33 2.75 -11.22
N TYR A 105 14.31 2.21 -11.96
CA TYR A 105 14.88 2.86 -13.15
C TYR A 105 13.82 3.26 -14.18
N GLN A 106 12.93 2.33 -14.56
CA GLN A 106 11.89 2.61 -15.56
C GLN A 106 10.87 3.65 -15.06
N THR A 107 10.59 3.66 -13.76
CA THR A 107 9.71 4.67 -13.15
C THR A 107 10.37 6.06 -13.17
N CYS A 108 11.67 6.16 -12.85
CA CYS A 108 12.42 7.40 -13.00
C CYS A 108 12.38 7.92 -14.44
N LYS A 109 12.60 7.05 -15.44
CA LYS A 109 12.50 7.42 -16.86
C LYS A 109 11.11 7.87 -17.27
N ALA A 110 10.06 7.21 -16.78
CA ALA A 110 8.69 7.59 -17.07
C ALA A 110 8.38 9.01 -16.56
N PHE A 111 8.82 9.35 -15.33
CA PHE A 111 8.67 10.70 -14.79
C PHE A 111 9.52 11.74 -15.53
N ILE A 112 10.77 11.43 -15.89
CA ILE A 112 11.60 12.34 -16.70
C ILE A 112 10.95 12.60 -18.05
N ASN A 113 10.37 11.58 -18.69
CA ASN A 113 9.62 11.76 -19.94
C ASN A 113 8.41 12.67 -19.72
N TYR A 114 7.63 12.43 -18.65
CA TYR A 114 6.49 13.29 -18.30
C TYR A 114 6.92 14.75 -18.06
N ARG A 115 8.03 14.98 -17.34
CA ARG A 115 8.64 16.30 -17.13
C ARG A 115 8.91 16.99 -18.45
N ASN A 116 9.58 16.29 -19.35
CA ASN A 116 10.00 16.85 -20.63
C ASN A 116 8.81 17.15 -21.55
N THR A 117 7.78 16.30 -21.56
CA THR A 117 6.60 16.50 -22.40
C THR A 117 5.70 17.63 -21.89
N HIS A 118 5.67 17.89 -20.59
CA HIS A 118 4.84 18.94 -19.97
C HIS A 118 5.61 20.22 -19.64
N GLY A 119 6.94 20.23 -19.81
CA GLY A 119 7.77 21.43 -19.65
C GLY A 119 8.06 21.83 -18.20
N PHE A 120 7.98 20.89 -17.25
CA PHE A 120 8.31 21.14 -15.84
C PHE A 120 9.82 21.29 -15.62
N LYS A 121 10.19 22.09 -14.60
CA LYS A 121 11.59 22.44 -14.35
C LYS A 121 12.32 21.48 -13.43
N ASN A 122 11.59 20.80 -12.55
CA ASN A 122 12.16 19.92 -11.52
C ASN A 122 11.29 18.69 -11.29
N ASP A 123 11.88 17.68 -10.65
CA ASP A 123 11.24 16.37 -10.45
C ASP A 123 10.04 16.45 -9.51
N LEU A 124 10.12 17.17 -8.38
CA LEU A 124 9.01 17.25 -7.42
C LEU A 124 7.76 17.91 -8.01
N GLU A 125 7.94 19.02 -8.73
CA GLU A 125 6.85 19.71 -9.43
C GLU A 125 6.19 18.78 -10.45
N THR A 126 7.00 18.10 -11.25
CA THR A 126 6.55 17.09 -12.21
C THR A 126 5.71 16.00 -11.55
N MET A 127 6.22 15.44 -10.45
CA MET A 127 5.57 14.31 -9.78
C MET A 127 4.27 14.73 -9.12
N LYS A 128 4.22 15.91 -8.49
CA LYS A 128 2.99 16.47 -7.89
C LYS A 128 1.92 16.73 -8.95
N ASP A 129 2.32 17.31 -10.08
CA ASP A 129 1.39 17.54 -11.20
C ASP A 129 0.85 16.22 -11.75
N TRP A 130 1.74 15.24 -11.98
CA TRP A 130 1.33 13.90 -12.38
C TRP A 130 0.34 13.31 -11.39
N ALA A 131 0.62 13.34 -10.08
CA ALA A 131 -0.21 12.69 -9.09
C ALA A 131 -1.66 13.19 -9.10
N ILE A 132 -1.86 14.50 -9.31
CA ILE A 132 -3.18 15.14 -9.35
C ILE A 132 -3.97 14.72 -10.61
N HIS A 133 -3.28 14.58 -11.75
CA HIS A 133 -3.92 14.35 -13.05
C HIS A 133 -3.84 12.90 -13.54
N ALA A 134 -3.13 12.04 -12.83
CA ALA A 134 -2.86 10.66 -13.25
C ALA A 134 -4.15 9.83 -13.30
N GLU A 135 -4.28 9.05 -14.36
CA GLU A 135 -5.34 8.07 -14.55
C GLU A 135 -4.74 6.66 -14.69
N GLN A 136 -5.52 5.63 -14.35
CA GLN A 136 -5.08 4.25 -14.56
C GLN A 136 -4.78 4.01 -16.05
N GLY A 137 -3.65 3.36 -16.34
CA GLY A 137 -3.18 3.12 -17.71
C GLY A 137 -2.26 4.21 -18.27
N ASP A 138 -1.92 5.25 -17.50
CA ASP A 138 -0.93 6.24 -17.92
C ASP A 138 0.49 5.65 -18.06
N SER A 139 1.45 6.48 -18.49
CA SER A 139 2.83 6.05 -18.72
C SER A 139 3.55 5.56 -17.46
N ILE A 140 3.21 6.07 -16.28
CA ILE A 140 3.81 5.65 -15.01
C ILE A 140 3.21 4.32 -14.58
N ASN A 141 1.88 4.17 -14.67
CA ASN A 141 1.17 2.92 -14.38
C ASN A 141 1.55 1.79 -15.35
N SER A 142 1.92 2.14 -16.59
CA SER A 142 2.38 1.18 -17.60
C SER A 142 3.76 0.59 -17.31
N VAL A 143 4.52 1.15 -16.37
CA VAL A 143 5.80 0.58 -15.96
C VAL A 143 5.58 -0.79 -15.32
N LYS A 144 6.27 -1.81 -15.84
CA LYS A 144 6.18 -3.18 -15.31
C LYS A 144 6.56 -3.21 -13.83
N GLY A 145 5.63 -3.65 -13.00
CA GLY A 145 5.77 -3.69 -11.54
C GLY A 145 4.99 -2.58 -10.81
N ILE A 146 4.42 -1.62 -11.53
CA ILE A 146 3.53 -0.58 -10.97
C ILE A 146 2.07 -1.01 -11.12
N GLY A 147 1.61 -1.86 -10.21
CA GLY A 147 0.17 -2.18 -10.11
C GLY A 147 -0.61 -1.06 -9.42
N ILE A 148 -1.95 -1.14 -9.45
CA ILE A 148 -2.84 -0.11 -8.88
C ILE A 148 -2.55 0.25 -7.41
N ALA A 149 -2.10 -0.71 -6.59
CA ALA A 149 -1.73 -0.41 -5.21
C ALA A 149 -0.46 0.46 -5.11
N THR A 150 0.53 0.21 -5.96
CA THR A 150 1.75 1.03 -6.03
C THR A 150 1.45 2.40 -6.63
N PHE A 151 0.59 2.44 -7.65
CA PHE A 151 0.12 3.68 -8.27
C PHE A 151 -0.59 4.60 -7.28
N GLN A 152 -1.59 4.08 -6.54
CA GLN A 152 -2.28 4.86 -5.52
C GLN A 152 -1.34 5.29 -4.39
N TYR A 153 -0.38 4.44 -4.00
CA TYR A 153 0.59 4.81 -2.97
C TYR A 153 1.53 5.92 -3.43
N LEU A 154 1.97 5.93 -4.70
CA LEU A 154 2.70 7.06 -5.28
C LEU A 154 1.89 8.36 -5.19
N GLN A 155 0.60 8.32 -5.55
CA GLN A 155 -0.29 9.48 -5.44
C GLN A 155 -0.41 9.97 -3.98
N MET A 156 -0.55 9.06 -3.01
CA MET A 156 -0.59 9.40 -1.58
C MET A 156 0.70 10.10 -1.13
N LEU A 157 1.88 9.59 -1.51
CA LEU A 157 3.17 10.23 -1.17
C LEU A 157 3.33 11.63 -1.77
N LEU A 158 2.53 11.97 -2.79
CA LEU A 158 2.54 13.25 -3.48
C LEU A 158 1.36 14.16 -3.06
N GLY A 159 0.62 13.77 -2.01
CA GLY A 159 -0.41 14.59 -1.37
C GLY A 159 -1.82 14.42 -1.93
N VAL A 160 -2.07 13.43 -2.79
CA VAL A 160 -3.42 13.12 -3.27
C VAL A 160 -4.18 12.36 -2.18
N ASP A 161 -5.38 12.84 -1.83
CA ASP A 161 -6.24 12.16 -0.87
C ASP A 161 -6.87 10.91 -1.49
N THR A 162 -6.19 9.78 -1.34
CA THR A 162 -6.60 8.48 -1.86
C THR A 162 -6.17 7.36 -0.91
N VAL A 163 -6.46 6.11 -1.29
CA VAL A 163 -6.24 4.89 -0.49
C VAL A 163 -5.41 3.89 -1.28
N LYS A 164 -4.50 3.21 -0.59
CA LYS A 164 -3.76 2.08 -1.16
C LYS A 164 -4.58 0.80 -0.98
N PRO A 165 -5.09 0.15 -2.05
CA PRO A 165 -5.86 -1.09 -1.93
C PRO A 165 -4.94 -2.31 -1.69
N ASP A 166 -4.28 -2.34 -0.53
CA ASP A 166 -3.41 -3.42 -0.10
C ASP A 166 -4.18 -4.53 0.66
N VAL A 167 -3.43 -5.52 1.16
CA VAL A 167 -4.02 -6.66 1.87
C VAL A 167 -4.67 -6.26 3.19
N HIS A 168 -4.18 -5.22 3.88
CA HIS A 168 -4.72 -4.76 5.14
C HIS A 168 -6.07 -4.09 4.94
N ILE A 169 -6.17 -3.21 3.94
CA ILE A 169 -7.42 -2.55 3.58
C ILE A 169 -8.45 -3.56 3.04
N ILE A 170 -8.04 -4.49 2.17
CA ILE A 170 -8.95 -5.53 1.67
C ILE A 170 -9.47 -6.42 2.80
N ASN A 171 -8.59 -6.85 3.70
CA ASN A 171 -8.99 -7.72 4.80
C ASN A 171 -9.83 -6.98 5.85
N PHE A 172 -9.70 -5.66 5.98
CA PHE A 172 -10.60 -4.88 6.83
C PHE A 172 -12.06 -5.07 6.42
N PHE A 173 -12.40 -4.91 5.14
CA PHE A 173 -13.77 -5.16 4.65
C PHE A 173 -14.22 -6.61 4.87
N GLU A 174 -13.34 -7.58 4.59
CA GLU A 174 -13.70 -8.99 4.77
C GLU A 174 -14.00 -9.32 6.25
N GLU A 175 -13.24 -8.73 7.18
CA GLU A 175 -13.43 -8.97 8.61
C GLU A 175 -14.63 -8.22 9.19
N GLN A 176 -14.93 -7.01 8.72
CA GLN A 176 -16.02 -6.22 9.29
C GLN A 176 -17.38 -6.57 8.69
N ILE A 177 -17.45 -6.85 7.39
CA ILE A 177 -18.73 -7.02 6.67
C ILE A 177 -18.78 -8.30 5.83
N GLY A 178 -17.78 -9.18 5.93
CA GLY A 178 -17.76 -10.45 5.19
C GLY A 178 -17.57 -10.30 3.67
N LYS A 179 -17.30 -9.08 3.17
CA LYS A 179 -17.14 -8.81 1.74
C LYS A 179 -15.67 -8.67 1.37
N ARG A 180 -15.25 -9.42 0.35
CA ARG A 180 -13.93 -9.29 -0.25
C ARG A 180 -14.01 -8.59 -1.59
N PHE A 181 -13.47 -7.37 -1.66
CA PHE A 181 -13.43 -6.59 -2.89
C PHE A 181 -12.13 -6.82 -3.68
N ASN A 182 -12.22 -6.67 -5.01
CA ASN A 182 -11.02 -6.46 -5.82
C ASN A 182 -10.50 -5.03 -5.61
N LYS A 183 -9.24 -4.77 -5.98
CA LYS A 183 -8.56 -3.49 -5.68
C LYS A 183 -9.34 -2.24 -6.12
N ASN A 184 -9.96 -2.25 -7.30
CA ASN A 184 -10.75 -1.11 -7.78
C ASN A 184 -12.02 -0.90 -6.94
N LYS A 185 -12.74 -1.98 -6.61
CA LYS A 185 -13.90 -1.91 -5.71
C LYS A 185 -13.50 -1.55 -4.28
N THR A 186 -12.30 -1.94 -3.84
CA THR A 186 -11.76 -1.54 -2.52
C THR A 186 -11.61 -0.03 -2.45
N ILE A 187 -11.01 0.61 -3.47
CA ILE A 187 -10.87 2.08 -3.52
C ILE A 187 -12.26 2.73 -3.37
N LEU A 188 -13.22 2.34 -4.21
CA LEU A 188 -14.57 2.90 -4.20
C LEU A 188 -15.30 2.69 -2.86
N ALA A 189 -15.25 1.49 -2.30
CA ALA A 189 -15.89 1.18 -1.01
C ALA A 189 -15.24 1.97 0.14
N PHE A 190 -13.92 2.15 0.09
CA PHE A 190 -13.19 2.93 1.10
C PHE A 190 -13.49 4.43 1.00
N THR A 191 -13.65 4.95 -0.21
CA THR A 191 -14.15 6.32 -0.45
C THR A 191 -15.55 6.51 0.10
N GLU A 192 -16.46 5.56 -0.11
CA GLU A 192 -17.81 5.60 0.48
C GLU A 192 -17.75 5.64 2.01
N LEU A 193 -16.89 4.82 2.64
CA LEU A 193 -16.69 4.81 4.09
C LEU A 193 -16.10 6.13 4.62
N ALA A 194 -15.02 6.62 4.02
CA ALA A 194 -14.39 7.87 4.43
C ALA A 194 -15.35 9.07 4.34
N ASN A 195 -16.11 9.15 3.24
CA ASN A 195 -17.15 10.16 3.06
C ASN A 195 -18.27 10.06 4.10
N HIS A 196 -18.71 8.84 4.42
CA HIS A 196 -19.72 8.61 5.46
C HIS A 196 -19.24 9.06 6.84
N MET A 197 -17.95 8.87 7.14
CA MET A 197 -17.33 9.28 8.39
C MET A 197 -16.92 10.76 8.42
N GLY A 198 -16.87 11.44 7.26
CA GLY A 198 -16.40 12.82 7.16
C GLY A 198 -14.90 12.98 7.41
N VAL A 199 -14.07 11.99 7.02
CA VAL A 199 -12.62 11.99 7.20
C VAL A 199 -11.89 11.90 5.86
N LYS A 200 -10.61 12.31 5.81
CA LYS A 200 -9.76 12.13 4.62
C LYS A 200 -9.49 10.64 4.37
N LEU A 201 -9.38 10.26 3.11
CA LEU A 201 -9.03 8.90 2.69
C LEU A 201 -7.67 8.47 3.23
N VAL A 202 -6.66 9.34 3.13
CA VAL A 202 -5.29 9.04 3.58
C VAL A 202 -5.20 8.82 5.09
N ASP A 203 -5.97 9.58 5.87
CA ASP A 203 -5.99 9.47 7.34
C ASP A 203 -6.62 8.15 7.78
N LEU A 204 -7.70 7.74 7.10
CA LEU A 204 -8.37 6.48 7.36
C LEU A 204 -7.52 5.29 6.91
N ASP A 205 -6.85 5.37 5.76
CA ASP A 205 -5.90 4.36 5.26
C ASP A 205 -4.81 4.12 6.30
N TYR A 206 -4.14 5.19 6.72
CA TYR A 206 -3.05 5.12 7.68
C TYR A 206 -3.49 4.54 9.02
N ALA A 207 -4.64 4.97 9.57
CA ALA A 207 -5.17 4.47 10.83
C ALA A 207 -5.44 2.97 10.79
N ILE A 208 -6.08 2.48 9.72
CA ILE A 208 -6.38 1.05 9.55
C ILE A 208 -5.09 0.27 9.30
N TRP A 209 -4.20 0.77 8.44
CA TRP A 209 -2.93 0.15 8.14
C TRP A 209 -2.04 0.00 9.39
N LEU A 210 -1.93 1.06 10.20
CA LEU A 210 -1.15 1.06 11.44
C LEU A 210 -1.72 0.04 12.45
N TYR A 211 -3.04 0.04 12.63
CA TYR A 211 -3.70 -0.94 13.49
C TYR A 211 -3.44 -2.37 13.00
N LYS A 212 -3.59 -2.62 11.69
CA LYS A 212 -3.39 -3.95 11.11
C LYS A 212 -1.92 -4.39 11.12
N SER A 213 -0.97 -3.47 10.99
CA SER A 213 0.45 -3.80 11.03
C SER A 213 0.94 -4.14 12.45
N GLN A 214 0.34 -3.51 13.48
CA GLN A 214 0.69 -3.74 14.88
C GLN A 214 -0.09 -4.88 15.53
N TYR A 215 -1.40 -4.94 15.28
CA TYR A 215 -2.35 -5.83 15.96
C TYR A 215 -3.01 -6.84 15.04
N GLY A 216 -2.83 -6.69 13.73
CA GLY A 216 -3.34 -7.65 12.76
C GLY A 216 -2.73 -9.00 13.07
N LYS A 217 -3.56 -9.92 13.54
CA LYS A 217 -3.16 -11.32 13.68
C LYS A 217 -2.85 -11.79 12.27
N THR A 218 -1.66 -12.35 12.06
CA THR A 218 -1.51 -13.34 10.99
C THR A 218 -2.51 -14.44 11.34
N TYR A 219 -3.69 -14.38 10.73
CA TYR A 219 -4.68 -15.42 10.90
C TYR A 219 -4.12 -16.66 10.21
N ASN A 220 -3.26 -17.40 10.92
CA ASN A 220 -3.11 -18.81 10.67
C ASN A 220 -4.52 -19.38 10.76
N ASN A 221 -4.95 -20.07 9.70
CA ASN A 221 -6.32 -20.53 9.44
C ASN A 221 -7.09 -21.08 10.66
N VAL A 222 -6.40 -21.60 11.67
CA VAL A 222 -6.96 -22.10 12.94
C VAL A 222 -7.67 -21.02 13.77
N SER A 223 -7.19 -19.78 13.84
CA SER A 223 -7.81 -18.75 14.68
C SER A 223 -9.13 -18.23 14.10
N LYS A 224 -9.22 -18.12 12.78
CA LYS A 224 -10.47 -17.77 12.07
C LYS A 224 -11.47 -18.93 12.15
N LEU A 225 -10.98 -20.17 12.00
CA LEU A 225 -11.80 -21.37 12.23
C LEU A 225 -12.36 -21.42 13.66
N LYS A 226 -11.57 -21.08 14.69
CA LYS A 226 -12.05 -21.06 16.08
C LYS A 226 -13.20 -20.07 16.29
N LEU A 227 -13.12 -18.88 15.70
CA LEU A 227 -14.19 -17.89 15.79
C LEU A 227 -15.46 -18.39 15.09
N LEU A 228 -15.33 -18.90 13.86
CA LEU A 228 -16.46 -19.46 13.11
C LEU A 228 -17.08 -20.69 13.80
N ILE A 229 -16.24 -21.54 14.42
CA ILE A 229 -16.68 -22.72 15.18
C ILE A 229 -17.46 -22.32 16.43
N ASN A 230 -17.10 -21.22 17.09
CA ASN A 230 -17.79 -20.76 18.30
C ASN A 230 -19.23 -20.29 18.02
N ASP A 231 -19.53 -19.93 16.77
CA ASP A 231 -20.86 -19.49 16.35
C ASP A 231 -21.77 -20.64 15.87
N LEU A 232 -21.26 -21.88 15.81
CA LEU A 232 -22.01 -23.06 15.36
C LEU A 232 -22.83 -23.69 16.50
N ASN A 233 -23.99 -24.24 16.15
CA ASN A 233 -24.77 -25.05 17.09
C ASN A 233 -24.24 -26.50 17.20
N GLN A 234 -24.72 -27.25 18.19
CA GLN A 234 -24.23 -28.62 18.47
C GLN A 234 -24.33 -29.59 17.28
N ARG A 235 -25.32 -29.41 16.40
CA ARG A 235 -25.50 -30.28 15.23
C ARG A 235 -24.43 -29.97 14.18
N GLU A 236 -24.22 -28.70 13.89
CA GLU A 236 -23.21 -28.23 12.93
C GLU A 236 -21.79 -28.58 13.40
N LEU A 237 -21.51 -28.44 14.70
CA LEU A 237 -20.24 -28.86 15.29
C LEU A 237 -19.94 -30.35 15.09
N LYS A 238 -20.96 -31.22 15.19
CA LYS A 238 -20.79 -32.66 14.92
C LYS A 238 -20.46 -32.95 13.46
N GLU A 239 -21.06 -32.24 12.51
CA GLU A 239 -20.76 -32.38 11.08
C GLU A 239 -19.35 -31.91 10.74
N VAL A 240 -18.93 -30.76 11.28
CA VAL A 240 -17.56 -30.24 11.11
C VAL A 240 -16.54 -31.22 11.69
N LYS A 241 -16.80 -31.78 12.88
CA LYS A 241 -15.93 -32.79 13.50
C LYS A 241 -15.78 -34.02 12.59
N LYS A 242 -16.89 -34.57 12.11
CA LYS A 242 -16.90 -35.75 11.23
C LYS A 242 -16.09 -35.52 9.95
N TYR A 243 -16.20 -34.33 9.35
CA TYR A 243 -15.40 -33.96 8.18
C TYR A 243 -13.90 -33.90 8.49
N ILE A 244 -13.52 -33.28 9.61
CA ILE A 244 -12.11 -33.18 10.03
C ILE A 244 -11.52 -34.58 10.27
N ASP A 245 -12.23 -35.42 11.03
CA ASP A 245 -11.81 -36.79 11.34
C ASP A 245 -11.59 -37.58 10.02
N SER A 246 -12.51 -37.46 9.06
CA SER A 246 -12.38 -38.13 7.74
C SER A 246 -11.17 -37.67 6.90
N LYS A 247 -10.67 -36.45 7.13
CA LYS A 247 -9.47 -35.94 6.45
C LYS A 247 -8.19 -36.35 7.14
N LEU A 248 -8.21 -36.45 8.46
CA LEU A 248 -7.05 -36.90 9.25
C LEU A 248 -6.75 -38.37 9.02
N GLU A 249 -7.75 -39.20 8.73
CA GLU A 249 -7.56 -40.61 8.33
C GLU A 249 -6.92 -40.77 6.94
N THR A 250 -6.85 -39.71 6.13
CA THR A 250 -6.31 -39.73 4.76
C THR A 250 -4.90 -39.14 4.62
N ILE A 251 -4.26 -38.79 5.73
CA ILE A 251 -2.88 -38.24 5.81
C ILE A 251 -1.99 -39.28 6.49
#